data_AF-F4QQF7-F1
#
_entry.id   AF-F4QQF7-F1
#
_cell.length_a   1.000
_cell.length_b   1.000
_cell.length_c   1.000
_cell.angle_alpha   90.00
_cell.angle_beta   90.00
_cell.angle_gamma   90.00
#
_symmetry.space_group_name_H-M   'P 1'
#
loop_
_entity.id
_entity.type
_entity.pdbx_description
1 polymer ?
#
loop_
_entity_poly.entity_id
_entity_poly.type
_entity_poly.pdbx_seq_one_letter_code
_entity_poly.pdbx_strand_id
1 'polypeptide(L)'
;MAGLFFLARRPALGQVEACYFMGDIMRKTFLVLFASTALLGGVPVMVHAETLAAAAPDAATQRKIDLVDRYFKAVHFNEMMDNMMKSMMPAMVDSMRQQYPQMSPELSQALSESSVAVMAEFIPEFQKETVVLYAEAFSEEELTQLVNFYESPVGQSIMAKSNAMMPKVTQLAVKMMPGVQAKMMDRLCSKIDCKALKPAA
;
A
#
# COMPACT_ATOMS: atom_id res chain seq x y z
N MET A 1 -39.94 1.08 -49.24
CA MET A 1 -40.66 -0.04 -48.58
C MET A 1 -39.80 -0.45 -47.40
N ALA A 2 -39.95 0.12 -46.20
CA ALA A 2 -41.00 -0.13 -45.19
C ALA A 2 -40.97 -1.57 -44.63
N GLY A 3 -40.66 -1.70 -43.33
CA GLY A 3 -40.77 -2.93 -42.51
C GLY A 3 -39.54 -3.15 -41.61
N LEU A 4 -39.41 -2.51 -40.44
CA LEU A 4 -39.84 -2.97 -39.10
C LEU A 4 -39.27 -4.34 -38.67
N PHE A 5 -38.37 -4.32 -37.67
CA PHE A 5 -38.36 -5.12 -36.42
C PHE A 5 -37.02 -4.84 -35.70
N PHE A 6 -37.02 -3.97 -34.69
CA PHE A 6 -36.98 -4.37 -33.26
C PHE A 6 -35.72 -5.19 -32.91
N LEU A 7 -34.69 -4.53 -32.38
CA LEU A 7 -34.22 -4.71 -31.00
C LEU A 7 -32.88 -3.99 -30.82
N ALA A 8 -32.90 -2.99 -29.93
CA ALA A 8 -31.74 -2.29 -29.44
C ALA A 8 -30.79 -3.24 -28.71
N ARG A 9 -29.49 -3.17 -29.03
CA ARG A 9 -28.42 -3.76 -28.21
C ARG A 9 -27.33 -2.72 -28.02
N ARG A 10 -27.46 -1.93 -26.94
CA ARG A 10 -26.38 -1.11 -26.38
C ARG A 10 -25.39 -2.02 -25.63
N PRO A 11 -24.07 -1.82 -25.72
CA PRO A 11 -23.12 -2.56 -24.91
C PRO A 11 -22.94 -1.92 -23.52
N ALA A 12 -23.24 -2.74 -22.50
CA ALA A 12 -22.53 -2.90 -21.23
C ALA A 12 -21.92 -1.67 -20.53
N LEU A 13 -22.75 -0.93 -19.78
CA LEU A 13 -22.35 -0.33 -18.50
C LEU A 13 -22.58 -1.39 -17.42
N GLY A 14 -21.61 -2.28 -17.20
CA GLY A 14 -21.80 -3.52 -16.43
C GLY A 14 -20.91 -3.70 -15.21
N GLN A 15 -20.20 -2.67 -14.74
CA GLN A 15 -19.21 -2.85 -13.66
C GLN A 15 -19.25 -1.81 -12.53
N VAL A 16 -20.09 -0.78 -12.63
CA VAL A 16 -20.19 0.27 -11.58
C VAL A 16 -21.38 0.07 -10.64
N GLU A 17 -22.44 -0.64 -11.08
CA GLU A 17 -23.62 -0.91 -10.22
C GLU A 17 -23.44 -2.08 -9.24
N ALA A 18 -22.47 -2.97 -9.46
CA ALA A 18 -22.28 -4.17 -8.64
C ALA A 18 -21.76 -3.89 -7.22
N CYS A 19 -21.00 -2.80 -7.02
CA CYS A 19 -20.52 -2.43 -5.68
C CYS A 19 -21.59 -1.72 -4.84
N TYR A 20 -22.62 -1.15 -5.46
CA TYR A 20 -23.74 -0.54 -4.74
C TYR A 20 -24.81 -1.58 -4.35
N PHE A 21 -24.93 -2.66 -5.12
CA PHE A 21 -25.98 -3.67 -4.94
C PHE A 21 -25.71 -4.63 -3.78
N MET A 22 -24.44 -4.91 -3.43
CA MET A 22 -24.11 -5.79 -2.30
C MET A 22 -24.39 -5.14 -0.93
N GLY A 23 -24.39 -3.80 -0.85
CA GLY A 23 -24.65 -3.05 0.39
C GLY A 23 -26.13 -2.84 0.74
N ASP A 24 -27.04 -2.90 -0.23
CA ASP A 24 -28.48 -2.64 -0.01
C ASP A 24 -29.32 -3.93 0.17
N ILE A 25 -28.78 -5.11 -0.20
CA ILE A 25 -29.47 -6.41 -0.02
C ILE A 25 -29.44 -6.87 1.45
N MET A 26 -28.34 -6.67 2.19
CA MET A 26 -28.34 -7.02 3.62
C MET A 26 -29.20 -6.09 4.49
N ARG A 27 -29.54 -4.89 4.00
CA ARG A 27 -30.41 -3.94 4.71
C ARG A 27 -31.90 -4.20 4.49
N LYS A 28 -32.29 -4.90 3.41
CA LYS A 28 -33.70 -5.11 3.04
C LYS A 28 -34.22 -6.54 3.21
N THR A 29 -33.37 -7.52 3.54
CA THR A 29 -33.80 -8.92 3.70
C THR A 29 -34.02 -9.35 5.15
N PHE A 30 -33.85 -8.47 6.13
CA PHE A 30 -34.10 -8.77 7.56
C PHE A 30 -35.55 -8.49 8.03
N LEU A 31 -36.47 -8.15 7.12
CA LEU A 31 -37.78 -7.57 7.50
C LEU A 31 -39.03 -8.39 7.19
N VAL A 32 -38.99 -9.60 6.64
CA VAL A 32 -40.23 -10.39 6.43
C VAL A 32 -39.97 -11.88 6.55
N LEU A 33 -40.18 -12.45 7.74
CA LEU A 33 -40.76 -13.79 7.95
C LEU A 33 -40.84 -14.14 9.44
N PHE A 34 -41.71 -13.45 10.20
CA PHE A 34 -42.37 -14.04 11.37
C PHE A 34 -43.73 -13.35 11.55
N ALA A 35 -44.70 -13.76 10.73
CA ALA A 35 -46.10 -13.47 10.95
C ALA A 35 -46.83 -14.80 11.21
N SER A 36 -47.42 -14.89 12.41
CA SER A 36 -48.47 -15.81 12.86
C SER A 36 -48.05 -16.94 13.81
N THR A 37 -48.03 -16.63 15.10
CA THR A 37 -48.79 -17.39 16.11
C THR A 37 -49.10 -16.44 17.28
N ALA A 38 -50.37 -16.08 17.40
CA ALA A 38 -50.92 -15.40 18.56
C ALA A 38 -51.09 -16.40 19.71
N LEU A 39 -50.76 -16.01 20.94
CA LEU A 39 -51.63 -16.07 22.13
C LEU A 39 -50.85 -15.74 23.43
N LEU A 40 -51.34 -14.69 24.11
CA LEU A 40 -51.33 -14.43 25.57
C LEU A 40 -50.00 -14.10 26.28
N GLY A 41 -49.88 -12.84 26.73
CA GLY A 41 -48.98 -12.42 27.81
C GLY A 41 -48.37 -11.04 27.58
N GLY A 42 -48.90 -10.00 28.23
CA GLY A 42 -48.41 -8.63 28.09
C GLY A 42 -47.06 -8.40 28.78
N VAL A 43 -46.15 -7.73 28.07
CA VAL A 43 -44.95 -7.06 28.64
C VAL A 43 -44.77 -5.74 27.88
N PRO A 44 -44.65 -4.59 28.56
CA PRO A 44 -44.45 -3.31 27.89
C PRO A 44 -43.05 -3.26 27.27
N VAL A 45 -42.97 -3.15 25.95
CA VAL A 45 -41.71 -2.95 25.22
C VAL A 45 -41.35 -1.48 25.31
N MET A 46 -40.31 -1.14 26.09
CA MET A 46 -39.67 0.17 26.02
C MET A 46 -38.84 0.24 24.74
N VAL A 47 -39.26 1.12 23.83
CA VAL A 47 -38.54 1.48 22.62
C VAL A 47 -37.25 2.20 23.03
N HIS A 48 -36.12 1.49 23.04
CA HIS A 48 -34.80 2.15 23.01
C HIS A 48 -34.52 2.57 21.57
N ALA A 49 -34.68 3.87 21.31
CA ALA A 49 -34.12 4.49 20.13
C ALA A 49 -32.59 4.57 20.31
N GLU A 50 -31.86 3.55 19.88
CA GLU A 50 -30.40 3.67 19.72
C GLU A 50 -30.13 4.67 18.59
N THR A 51 -29.77 5.87 19.03
CA THR A 51 -29.22 6.90 18.17
C THR A 51 -27.86 6.40 17.70
N LEU A 52 -27.73 6.06 16.42
CA LEU A 52 -26.44 5.83 15.78
C LEU A 52 -25.69 7.17 15.73
N ALA A 53 -25.09 7.56 16.85
CA ALA A 53 -24.06 8.57 16.86
C ALA A 53 -22.85 7.97 16.14
N ALA A 54 -22.41 8.60 15.05
CA ALA A 54 -21.09 8.34 14.49
C ALA A 54 -20.07 8.57 15.62
N ALA A 55 -19.55 7.49 16.19
CA ALA A 55 -18.63 7.57 17.31
C ALA A 55 -17.38 8.29 16.84
N ALA A 56 -17.05 9.41 17.47
CA ALA A 56 -15.70 9.95 17.43
C ALA A 56 -14.73 8.83 17.88
N PRO A 57 -13.48 8.80 17.36
CA PRO A 57 -12.51 7.82 17.79
C PRO A 57 -12.44 7.78 19.31
N ASP A 58 -12.51 6.59 19.90
CA ASP A 58 -12.28 6.44 21.34
C ASP A 58 -10.94 7.09 21.71
N ALA A 59 -10.85 7.70 22.89
CA ALA A 59 -9.66 8.41 23.34
C ALA A 59 -8.42 7.49 23.33
N ALA A 60 -8.59 6.18 23.51
CA ALA A 60 -7.49 5.22 23.37
C ALA A 60 -7.03 5.06 21.91
N THR A 61 -7.96 5.03 20.96
CA THR A 61 -7.63 5.01 19.53
C THR A 61 -6.86 6.26 19.12
N GLN A 62 -7.31 7.44 19.60
CA GLN A 62 -6.61 8.69 19.29
C GLN A 62 -5.18 8.72 19.87
N ARG A 63 -4.97 8.22 21.09
CA ARG A 63 -3.61 8.11 21.67
C ARG A 63 -2.68 7.25 20.83
N LYS A 64 -3.16 6.11 20.32
CA LYS A 64 -2.37 5.24 19.44
C LYS A 64 -2.04 5.94 18.12
N ILE A 65 -2.99 6.65 17.52
CA ILE A 65 -2.76 7.47 16.31
C ILE A 65 -1.64 8.49 16.56
N ASP A 66 -1.71 9.24 17.67
CA ASP A 66 -0.71 10.26 18.00
C ASP A 66 0.69 9.65 18.22
N LEU A 67 0.77 8.45 18.81
CA LEU A 67 2.03 7.71 18.98
C LEU A 67 2.61 7.26 17.63
N VAL A 68 1.78 6.75 16.71
CA VAL A 68 2.25 6.37 15.37
C VAL A 68 2.74 7.60 14.60
N ASP A 69 2.04 8.73 14.68
CA ASP A 69 2.49 9.97 14.03
C ASP A 69 3.85 10.45 14.55
N ARG A 70 4.08 10.35 15.87
CA ARG A 70 5.39 10.64 16.46
C ARG A 70 6.45 9.66 15.97
N TYR A 71 6.15 8.37 15.96
CA TYR A 71 7.04 7.35 15.44
C TYR A 71 7.41 7.63 13.97
N PHE A 72 6.44 7.90 13.10
CA PHE A 72 6.65 8.18 11.68
C PHE A 72 7.50 9.43 11.45
N LYS A 73 7.32 10.48 12.26
CA LYS A 73 8.20 11.65 12.26
C LYS A 73 9.62 11.28 12.69
N ALA A 74 9.77 10.50 13.76
CA ALA A 74 11.08 10.10 14.28
C ALA A 74 11.88 9.22 13.29
N VAL A 75 11.20 8.45 12.44
CA VAL A 75 11.84 7.62 11.40
C VAL A 75 11.86 8.25 10.00
N HIS A 76 11.42 9.51 9.86
CA HIS A 76 11.37 10.21 8.57
C HIS A 76 10.57 9.46 7.50
N PHE A 77 9.35 9.01 7.88
CA PHE A 77 8.50 8.20 7.01
C PHE A 77 8.19 8.89 5.67
N ASN A 78 7.89 10.18 5.69
CA ASN A 78 7.54 10.93 4.48
C ASN A 78 8.74 11.08 3.55
N GLU A 79 9.92 11.37 4.09
CA GLU A 79 11.16 11.43 3.32
C GLU A 79 11.54 10.06 2.75
N MET A 80 11.30 8.98 3.49
CA MET A 80 11.49 7.62 2.99
C MET A 80 10.55 7.34 1.80
N MET A 81 9.27 7.68 1.91
CA MET A 81 8.30 7.50 0.82
C MET A 81 8.63 8.35 -0.41
N ASP A 82 9.02 9.61 -0.21
CA ASP A 82 9.45 10.52 -1.28
C ASP A 82 10.69 9.98 -2.01
N ASN A 83 11.72 9.54 -1.27
CA ASN A 83 12.92 8.95 -1.85
C ASN A 83 12.62 7.65 -2.60
N MET A 84 11.73 6.81 -2.09
CA MET A 84 11.28 5.60 -2.78
C MET A 84 10.64 5.95 -4.13
N MET A 85 9.74 6.94 -4.16
CA MET A 85 9.11 7.38 -5.40
C MET A 85 10.13 7.95 -6.39
N LYS A 86 11.02 8.83 -5.94
CA LYS A 86 12.11 9.37 -6.77
C LYS A 86 13.01 8.29 -7.37
N SER A 87 13.24 7.20 -6.64
CA SER A 87 14.03 6.07 -7.12
C SER A 87 13.30 5.20 -8.15
N MET A 88 11.98 5.11 -8.08
CA MET A 88 11.17 4.26 -8.94
C MET A 88 10.73 4.95 -10.24
N MET A 89 10.53 6.27 -10.19
CA MET A 89 10.03 7.05 -11.33
C MET A 89 10.85 6.91 -12.63
N PRO A 90 12.19 6.92 -12.61
CA PRO A 90 12.97 6.75 -13.84
C PRO A 90 12.65 5.45 -14.58
N ALA A 91 12.51 4.33 -13.86
CA ALA A 91 12.18 3.05 -14.46
C ALA A 91 10.77 3.04 -15.08
N MET A 92 9.82 3.74 -14.45
CA MET A 92 8.46 3.89 -15.00
C MET A 92 8.47 4.73 -16.29
N VAL A 93 9.23 5.83 -16.30
CA VAL A 93 9.38 6.69 -17.49
C VAL A 93 10.08 5.92 -18.62
N ASP A 94 11.13 5.16 -18.32
CA ASP A 94 11.83 4.32 -19.30
C ASP A 94 10.90 3.26 -19.91
N SER A 95 10.07 2.61 -19.08
CA SER A 95 9.03 1.69 -19.55
C SER A 95 8.03 2.37 -20.49
N MET A 96 7.60 3.61 -20.18
CA MET A 96 6.73 4.36 -21.07
C MET A 96 7.44 4.77 -22.38
N ARG A 97 8.72 5.14 -22.35
CA ARG A 97 9.51 5.43 -23.57
C ARG A 97 9.60 4.23 -24.49
N GLN A 98 9.70 3.03 -23.94
CA GLN A 98 9.70 1.78 -24.72
C GLN A 98 8.33 1.51 -25.38
N GLN A 99 7.23 1.84 -24.70
CA GLN A 99 5.87 1.67 -25.23
C GLN A 99 5.47 2.76 -26.23
N TYR A 100 6.03 3.97 -26.09
CA TYR A 100 5.75 5.12 -26.94
C TYR A 100 7.06 5.68 -27.51
N PRO A 101 7.66 5.04 -28.54
CA PRO A 101 8.96 5.44 -29.08
C PRO A 101 9.03 6.87 -29.61
N GLN A 102 7.88 7.43 -29.98
CA GLN A 102 7.73 8.82 -30.46
C GLN A 102 7.67 9.87 -29.33
N MET A 103 7.77 9.47 -28.06
CA MET A 103 7.73 10.40 -26.94
C MET A 103 9.00 11.28 -26.92
N SER A 104 8.80 12.59 -27.00
CA SER A 104 9.92 13.54 -27.00
C SER A 104 10.62 13.56 -25.63
N PRO A 105 11.91 13.96 -25.57
CA PRO A 105 12.61 14.18 -24.31
C PRO A 105 11.86 15.14 -23.37
N GLU A 106 11.30 16.23 -23.91
CA GLU A 106 10.56 17.24 -23.16
C GLU A 106 9.29 16.65 -22.53
N LEU A 107 8.55 15.82 -23.29
CA LEU A 107 7.37 15.15 -22.77
C LEU A 107 7.73 14.14 -21.67
N SER A 108 8.82 13.39 -21.81
CA SER A 108 9.27 12.47 -20.75
C SER A 108 9.72 13.22 -19.49
N GLN A 109 10.39 14.35 -19.64
CA GLN A 109 10.77 15.18 -18.49
C GLN A 109 9.53 15.75 -17.79
N ALA A 110 8.61 16.35 -18.54
CA ALA A 110 7.36 16.89 -18.00
C ALA A 110 6.51 15.80 -17.31
N LEU A 111 6.48 14.59 -17.88
CA LEU A 111 5.84 13.43 -17.28
C LEU A 111 6.52 13.06 -15.95
N SER A 112 7.84 12.93 -15.93
CA SER A 112 8.59 12.59 -14.71
C SER A 112 8.34 13.62 -13.60
N GLU A 113 8.43 14.91 -13.91
CA GLU A 113 8.22 15.99 -12.94
C GLU A 113 6.77 16.01 -12.44
N SER A 114 5.80 15.85 -13.33
CA SER A 114 4.38 15.80 -12.97
C SER A 114 4.06 14.59 -12.09
N SER A 115 4.61 13.41 -12.42
CA SER A 115 4.41 12.21 -11.61
C SER A 115 5.02 12.35 -10.21
N VAL A 116 6.22 12.91 -10.09
CA VAL A 116 6.82 13.17 -8.76
C VAL A 116 5.95 14.14 -7.96
N ALA A 117 5.45 15.22 -8.58
CA ALA A 117 4.60 16.20 -7.91
C ALA A 117 3.28 15.59 -7.41
N VAL A 118 2.56 14.87 -8.27
CA VAL A 118 1.28 14.20 -7.90
C VAL A 118 1.51 13.19 -6.78
N MET A 119 2.60 12.43 -6.82
CA MET A 119 2.88 11.45 -5.77
C MET A 119 3.24 12.14 -4.45
N ALA A 120 3.96 13.26 -4.47
CA ALA A 120 4.23 14.05 -3.28
C ALA A 120 2.94 14.57 -2.62
N GLU A 121 1.93 14.94 -3.42
CA GLU A 121 0.59 15.32 -2.94
C GLU A 121 -0.18 14.14 -2.33
N PHE A 122 0.09 12.91 -2.80
CA PHE A 122 -0.57 11.69 -2.31
C PHE A 122 0.03 11.15 -0.99
N ILE A 123 1.31 11.41 -0.71
CA ILE A 123 2.00 10.90 0.50
C ILE A 123 1.24 11.22 1.81
N PRO A 124 0.72 12.44 2.05
CA PRO A 124 -0.01 12.74 3.27
C PRO A 124 -1.28 11.91 3.47
N GLU A 125 -2.04 11.67 2.39
CA GLU A 125 -3.24 10.84 2.43
C GLU A 125 -2.87 9.37 2.71
N PHE A 126 -1.86 8.86 2.02
CA PHE A 126 -1.33 7.52 2.26
C PHE A 126 -0.82 7.34 3.70
N GLN A 127 -0.10 8.34 4.23
CA GLN A 127 0.37 8.34 5.61
C GLN A 127 -0.80 8.25 6.58
N LYS A 128 -1.85 9.06 6.39
CA LYS A 128 -3.03 9.08 7.27
C LYS A 128 -3.68 7.70 7.35
N GLU A 129 -3.89 7.04 6.22
CA GLU A 129 -4.48 5.69 6.20
C GLU A 129 -3.54 4.65 6.84
N THR A 130 -2.22 4.77 6.60
CA THR A 130 -1.22 3.88 7.20
C THR A 130 -1.15 4.04 8.72
N VAL A 131 -1.30 5.26 9.23
CA VAL A 131 -1.30 5.56 10.67
C VAL A 131 -2.43 4.81 11.37
N VAL A 132 -3.63 4.78 10.77
CA VAL A 132 -4.77 4.03 11.32
C VAL A 132 -4.46 2.53 11.38
N LEU A 133 -3.89 1.96 10.31
CA LEU A 133 -3.51 0.54 10.27
C LEU A 133 -2.50 0.18 11.36
N TYR A 134 -1.50 1.02 11.61
CA TYR A 134 -0.55 0.82 12.71
C TYR A 134 -1.21 0.95 14.08
N ALA A 135 -2.09 1.95 14.26
CA ALA A 135 -2.82 2.13 15.51
C ALA A 135 -3.74 0.93 15.81
N GLU A 136 -4.30 0.27 14.80
CA GLU A 136 -5.10 -0.95 14.96
C GLU A 136 -4.24 -2.18 15.27
N ALA A 137 -3.09 -2.32 14.61
CA ALA A 137 -2.23 -3.50 14.69
C ALA A 137 -1.41 -3.59 15.98
N PHE A 138 -0.96 -2.45 16.52
CA PHE A 138 -0.08 -2.39 17.69
C PHE A 138 -0.82 -1.96 18.95
N SER A 139 -0.35 -2.46 20.10
CA SER A 139 -0.79 -1.98 21.40
C SER A 139 -0.22 -0.59 21.70
N GLU A 140 -0.87 0.15 22.61
CA GLU A 140 -0.38 1.46 23.06
C GLU A 140 1.02 1.36 23.69
N GLU A 141 1.31 0.26 24.40
CA GLU A 141 2.61 0.02 25.02
C GLU A 141 3.71 -0.20 23.97
N GLU A 142 3.47 -1.02 22.95
CA GLU A 142 4.44 -1.25 21.86
C GLU A 142 4.75 0.03 21.10
N LEU A 143 3.71 0.81 20.76
CA LEU A 143 3.87 2.11 20.10
C LEU A 143 4.64 3.11 20.97
N THR A 144 4.37 3.12 22.28
CA THR A 144 5.12 3.95 23.23
C THR A 144 6.59 3.58 23.26
N GLN A 145 6.91 2.28 23.28
CA GLN A 145 8.29 1.81 23.25
C GLN A 145 9.01 2.14 21.94
N LEU A 146 8.32 2.01 20.79
CA LEU A 146 8.85 2.43 19.49
C LEU A 146 9.20 3.91 19.49
N VAL A 147 8.26 4.77 19.89
CA VAL A 147 8.47 6.21 19.97
C VAL A 147 9.65 6.54 20.89
N ASN A 148 9.68 5.97 22.10
CA ASN A 148 10.75 6.23 23.07
C ASN A 148 12.13 5.85 22.52
N PHE A 149 12.23 4.72 21.82
CA PHE A 149 13.49 4.31 21.22
C PHE A 149 13.90 5.24 20.09
N TYR A 150 13.03 5.44 19.09
CA TYR A 150 13.38 6.19 17.89
C TYR A 150 13.53 7.70 18.13
N GLU A 151 12.89 8.29 19.14
CA GLU A 151 13.14 9.68 19.54
C GLU A 151 14.39 9.83 20.43
N SER A 152 14.93 8.73 20.99
CA SER A 152 16.13 8.82 21.84
C SER A 152 17.38 9.19 21.04
N PRO A 153 18.39 9.82 21.68
CA PRO A 153 19.69 10.08 21.03
C PRO A 153 20.36 8.81 20.48
N VAL A 154 20.17 7.67 21.16
CA VAL A 154 20.71 6.37 20.73
C VAL A 154 19.96 5.87 19.50
N GLY A 155 18.63 5.90 19.49
CA GLY A 155 17.81 5.50 18.33
C GLY A 155 18.11 6.33 17.09
N GLN A 156 18.19 7.65 17.24
CA GLN A 156 18.60 8.56 16.17
C GLN A 156 20.05 8.27 15.68
N SER A 157 20.98 7.99 16.60
CA SER A 157 22.35 7.60 16.23
C SER A 157 22.38 6.30 15.44
N ILE A 158 21.59 5.30 15.85
CA ILE A 158 21.47 4.01 15.15
C ILE A 158 20.89 4.24 13.76
N MET A 159 19.81 5.01 13.61
CA MET A 159 19.20 5.33 12.32
C MET A 159 20.21 5.99 11.37
N ALA A 160 20.89 7.05 11.82
CA ALA A 160 21.88 7.75 11.01
C ALA A 160 23.04 6.84 10.59
N LYS A 161 23.57 6.02 11.51
CA LYS A 161 24.67 5.09 11.22
C LYS A 161 24.23 3.96 10.29
N SER A 162 23.03 3.41 10.47
CA SER A 162 22.47 2.39 9.57
C SER A 162 22.37 2.92 8.14
N ASN A 163 21.81 4.12 7.96
CA ASN A 163 21.72 4.77 6.65
C ASN A 163 23.11 5.04 6.04
N ALA A 164 24.09 5.46 6.85
CA ALA A 164 25.46 5.70 6.38
C ALA A 164 26.25 4.41 6.08
N MET A 165 25.89 3.28 6.71
CA MET A 165 26.54 2.00 6.53
C MET A 165 26.01 1.22 5.33
N MET A 166 24.72 1.34 5.01
CA MET A 166 24.09 0.59 3.91
C MET A 166 24.83 0.73 2.57
N PRO A 167 25.19 1.93 2.08
CA PRO A 167 25.95 2.07 0.83
C PRO A 167 27.31 1.39 0.89
N LYS A 168 27.98 1.38 2.05
CA LYS A 168 29.29 0.74 2.24
C LYS A 168 29.16 -0.78 2.19
N VAL A 169 28.11 -1.33 2.80
CA VAL A 169 27.80 -2.77 2.74
C VAL A 169 27.50 -3.19 1.31
N THR A 170 26.70 -2.42 0.57
CA THR A 170 26.43 -2.68 -0.85
C THR A 170 27.70 -2.63 -1.69
N GLN A 171 28.56 -1.63 -1.50
CA GLN A 171 29.85 -1.55 -2.20
C GLN A 171 30.77 -2.74 -1.87
N LEU A 172 30.80 -3.17 -0.61
CA LEU A 172 31.54 -4.36 -0.20
C LEU A 172 31.01 -5.61 -0.91
N ALA A 173 29.68 -5.78 -0.98
CA ALA A 173 29.07 -6.89 -1.70
C ALA A 173 29.49 -6.90 -3.18
N VAL A 174 29.41 -5.75 -3.87
CA VAL A 174 29.85 -5.60 -5.26
C VAL A 174 31.33 -5.94 -5.43
N LYS A 175 32.20 -5.49 -4.52
CA LYS A 175 33.64 -5.83 -4.53
C LYS A 175 33.89 -7.32 -4.36
N MET A 176 33.04 -8.02 -3.60
CA MET A 176 33.16 -9.47 -3.37
C MET A 176 32.60 -10.31 -4.51
N MET A 177 31.75 -9.75 -5.38
CA MET A 177 31.06 -10.48 -6.46
C MET A 177 31.99 -11.28 -7.38
N PRO A 178 33.14 -10.75 -7.86
CA PRO A 178 34.04 -11.53 -8.73
C PRO A 178 34.57 -12.80 -8.04
N GLY A 179 34.90 -12.71 -6.75
CA GLY A 179 35.36 -13.86 -5.98
C GLY A 179 34.26 -14.90 -5.74
N VAL A 180 33.02 -14.46 -5.58
CA VAL A 180 31.84 -15.35 -5.52
C VAL A 180 31.62 -16.05 -6.86
N GLN A 181 31.69 -15.32 -7.98
CA GLN A 181 31.55 -15.87 -9.34
C GLN A 181 32.63 -16.91 -9.65
N ALA A 182 33.89 -16.63 -9.32
CA ALA A 182 35.00 -17.59 -9.51
C ALA A 182 34.74 -18.90 -8.74
N LYS A 183 34.43 -18.80 -7.44
CA LYS A 183 34.11 -19.98 -6.61
C LYS A 183 32.88 -20.75 -7.09
N MET A 184 31.89 -20.04 -7.64
CA MET A 184 30.71 -20.66 -8.24
C MET A 184 31.08 -21.47 -9.47
N MET A 185 31.92 -20.91 -10.36
CA MET A 185 32.42 -21.61 -11.55
C MET A 185 33.28 -22.81 -11.19
N ASP A 186 34.20 -22.68 -10.22
CA ASP A 186 35.03 -23.81 -9.75
C ASP A 186 34.16 -24.98 -9.26
N ARG A 187 33.13 -24.68 -8.47
CA ARG A 187 32.19 -25.69 -7.95
C ARG A 187 31.30 -26.30 -9.03
N LEU A 188 30.96 -25.53 -10.06
CA LEU A 188 30.20 -26.03 -11.19
C LEU A 188 31.07 -26.99 -12.00
N CYS A 189 32.29 -26.58 -12.34
CA CYS A 189 33.26 -27.37 -13.08
C CYS A 189 33.78 -28.60 -12.34
N SER A 190 33.66 -28.66 -11.01
CA SER A 190 33.89 -29.90 -10.27
C SER A 190 32.76 -30.92 -10.39
N LYS A 191 31.60 -30.52 -10.95
CA LYS A 191 30.40 -31.36 -11.09
C LYS A 191 30.03 -31.66 -12.54
N ILE A 192 30.47 -30.85 -13.49
CA ILE A 192 30.16 -30.98 -14.92
C ILE A 192 31.42 -30.83 -15.78
N ASP A 193 31.36 -31.22 -17.05
CA ASP A 193 32.42 -30.88 -18.01
C ASP A 193 32.44 -29.36 -18.23
N CYS A 194 33.45 -28.71 -17.65
CA CYS A 194 33.65 -27.28 -17.70
C CYS A 194 33.75 -26.72 -19.14
N LYS A 195 34.11 -27.55 -20.13
CA LYS A 195 34.12 -27.15 -21.55
C LYS A 195 32.73 -26.78 -22.07
N ALA A 196 31.66 -27.31 -21.47
CA ALA A 196 30.28 -27.01 -21.84
C ALA A 196 29.86 -25.56 -21.51
N LEU A 197 30.64 -24.82 -20.71
CA LEU A 197 30.36 -23.43 -20.32
C LEU A 197 31.05 -22.38 -21.19
N LYS A 198 31.80 -22.79 -22.22
CA LYS A 198 32.46 -21.84 -23.13
C LYS A 198 31.38 -21.08 -23.92
N PRO A 199 31.34 -19.74 -23.90
CA PRO A 199 30.39 -18.98 -24.71
C PRO A 199 30.55 -19.36 -26.19
N ALA A 200 29.42 -19.50 -26.90
CA ALA A 200 29.46 -19.64 -28.36
C ALA A 200 30.12 -18.39 -28.96
N ALA A 201 31.10 -18.61 -29.82
CA ALA A 201 31.83 -17.55 -30.53
C ALA A 201 30.93 -16.84 -31.55
#